data_AF-A0A0U3G931-F1
#
_entry.id   AF-A0A0U3G931-F1
#
_cell.length_a   1.000
_cell.length_b   1.000
_cell.length_c   1.000
_cell.angle_alpha   90.00
_cell.angle_beta   90.00
_cell.angle_gamma   90.00
#
_symmetry.space_group_name_H-M   'P 1'
#
loop_
_entity.id
_entity.type
_entity.pdbx_description
1 polymer ?
#
loop_
_entity_poly.entity_id
_entity_poly.type
_entity_poly.pdbx_seq_one_letter_code
_entity_poly.pdbx_strand_id
1 'polypeptide(L)'
;MLAISSLAPAAATDGAAGTDPVTLSEDRRGGLVSKVVDSGGQIVTTTEDAATGEAVLPDPATAGTRPTGDGLDGGAVMGQWAKSPEHFERLAKASARTAAELDDEPGTGGPTTPDDDAAGDAATAAEEAGAAESADPAAAAEEPVAAVSSLATAASAPAGIKGTDVSNWQPTVNWSSLWNQGSRFAYVKTSEGDSITNRIFGEQYAGAGRVGMYRGGYHFAIPTRDSSGAKQADYFVNNGGGWSADGKTLPGLLDIENNPYPSLYGNQCYGFSPAEMVGWIRDFSDRYKARTGRLPAIYTNYYFWRDCTGNSTAFNDHPLHIASYGAAPQNPGGWTTWDIWQYTDAGFAERIDANVYRGTAAQLGDLARNRYHKPLGGRAPAGATTVSPSGYTVKGGIGSKYRALGGASVFGAPVMNERGGLVGGGVYQRFAKNSTFYWSAPTGAWPVNFNGAIGRTFAAHRYENGLGYPSSQERGGLVGGGAYQVFRSGANVHKILWSPGTGAYPVKENSGIGSAWKRAGFERGLGYPTTDERGGLVDGGAYQMFRSGNSIHKVLWSARSGAHPVKENSAIGAEWRAAGHERGYGYPVTGEYRYGTEVRQQFSKNFTVHYSTTTKRIWVTR
;
A
#
# COMPACT_ATOMS: atom_id res chain seq x y z
N MET A 1 48.15 -16.08 -28.46
CA MET A 1 49.27 -16.53 -29.33
C MET A 1 49.34 -18.04 -29.20
N LEU A 2 49.11 -18.72 -30.33
CA LEU A 2 49.26 -20.16 -30.66
C LEU A 2 48.40 -21.25 -29.97
N ALA A 3 47.69 -21.96 -30.86
CA ALA A 3 47.12 -23.31 -30.77
C ALA A 3 48.23 -24.40 -30.75
N ILE A 4 47.92 -25.69 -30.54
CA ILE A 4 47.77 -26.79 -31.54
C ILE A 4 47.65 -28.09 -30.69
N SER A 5 46.75 -29.07 -30.92
CA SER A 5 46.87 -30.23 -31.85
C SER A 5 45.63 -31.12 -31.63
N SER A 6 44.74 -31.43 -32.59
CA SER A 6 44.77 -32.39 -33.72
C SER A 6 45.23 -33.82 -33.41
N LEU A 7 44.35 -34.82 -33.63
CA LEU A 7 44.49 -35.91 -34.64
C LEU A 7 43.38 -37.00 -34.48
N ALA A 8 42.68 -37.28 -35.59
CA ALA A 8 41.88 -38.50 -35.88
C ALA A 8 42.83 -39.60 -36.49
N PRO A 9 42.42 -40.82 -36.99
CA PRO A 9 41.23 -41.13 -37.82
C PRO A 9 40.65 -42.59 -37.81
N ALA A 10 39.67 -42.82 -38.72
CA ALA A 10 39.27 -44.09 -39.40
C ALA A 10 38.38 -45.11 -38.63
N ALA A 11 37.38 -45.81 -39.21
CA ALA A 11 36.81 -45.95 -40.55
C ALA A 11 35.37 -46.53 -40.45
N ALA A 12 34.60 -46.41 -41.53
CA ALA A 12 33.17 -46.69 -41.67
C ALA A 12 32.82 -48.10 -42.20
N THR A 13 31.58 -48.55 -41.97
CA THR A 13 30.78 -49.36 -42.92
C THR A 13 29.27 -49.12 -42.76
N ASP A 14 28.68 -48.57 -43.82
CA ASP A 14 27.39 -48.80 -44.48
C ASP A 14 26.04 -48.97 -43.74
N GLY A 15 25.11 -48.13 -44.20
CA GLY A 15 23.65 -48.26 -44.08
C GLY A 15 22.95 -47.11 -44.83
N ALA A 16 22.70 -47.32 -46.12
CA ALA A 16 21.99 -46.42 -47.06
C ALA A 16 20.56 -46.06 -46.56
N ALA A 17 19.89 -44.98 -46.97
CA ALA A 17 19.90 -44.33 -48.27
C ALA A 17 19.33 -42.89 -48.21
N GLY A 18 19.89 -42.01 -49.05
CA GLY A 18 19.11 -41.15 -49.96
C GLY A 18 18.52 -39.86 -49.42
N THR A 19 19.34 -38.82 -49.30
CA THR A 19 18.90 -37.41 -49.36
C THR A 19 19.41 -36.81 -50.67
N ASP A 20 18.52 -36.22 -51.48
CA ASP A 20 18.83 -35.38 -52.65
C ASP A 20 17.74 -34.29 -52.77
N PRO A 21 18.03 -33.14 -53.39
CA PRO A 21 18.53 -31.92 -52.76
C PRO A 21 17.39 -30.95 -52.37
N VAL A 22 17.55 -30.25 -51.24
CA VAL A 22 16.71 -29.09 -50.91
C VAL A 22 17.09 -27.94 -51.86
N THR A 23 16.17 -27.51 -52.71
CA THR A 23 16.27 -26.22 -53.40
C THR A 23 15.83 -25.12 -52.44
N LEU A 24 16.73 -24.18 -52.16
CA LEU A 24 16.45 -23.01 -51.32
C LEU A 24 15.95 -21.86 -52.19
N SER A 25 14.83 -21.24 -51.81
CA SER A 25 14.47 -19.89 -52.26
C SER A 25 14.14 -19.02 -51.06
N GLU A 26 14.77 -17.85 -50.99
CA GLU A 26 14.62 -16.84 -49.92
C GLU A 26 13.30 -16.08 -50.01
N ASP A 27 12.65 -15.82 -48.87
CA ASP A 27 11.66 -14.74 -48.70
C ASP A 27 12.33 -13.53 -48.02
N ARG A 28 11.84 -12.32 -48.32
CA ARG A 28 12.38 -10.98 -48.05
C ARG A 28 12.55 -10.59 -46.58
N ARG A 29 12.61 -11.54 -45.64
CA ARG A 29 12.92 -11.31 -44.22
C ARG A 29 13.77 -12.41 -43.55
N GLY A 30 14.47 -13.27 -44.31
CA GLY A 30 15.66 -13.97 -43.82
C GLY A 30 15.50 -14.98 -42.66
N GLY A 31 14.39 -15.74 -42.59
CA GLY A 31 14.22 -16.84 -41.63
C GLY A 31 13.90 -18.17 -42.32
N LEU A 32 14.58 -19.26 -41.95
CA LEU A 32 14.36 -20.62 -42.48
C LEU A 32 13.14 -21.28 -41.81
N VAL A 33 12.22 -21.86 -42.61
CA VAL A 33 11.12 -22.72 -42.13
C VAL A 33 11.01 -23.94 -43.04
N SER A 34 10.98 -25.15 -42.46
CA SER A 34 10.66 -26.39 -43.17
C SER A 34 9.15 -26.65 -43.12
N LYS A 35 8.52 -26.94 -44.27
CA LYS A 35 7.13 -27.40 -44.37
C LYS A 35 7.12 -28.85 -44.85
N VAL A 36 6.37 -29.72 -44.17
CA VAL A 36 5.96 -31.02 -44.71
C VAL A 36 4.44 -31.00 -44.79
N VAL A 37 3.92 -31.36 -45.95
CA VAL A 37 2.48 -31.47 -46.26
C VAL A 37 2.19 -32.95 -46.45
N ASP A 38 1.18 -33.49 -45.79
CA ASP A 38 0.76 -34.87 -46.03
C ASP A 38 -0.11 -34.98 -47.30
N SER A 39 -0.40 -36.22 -47.72
CA SER A 39 -1.15 -36.53 -48.93
C SER A 39 -2.64 -36.11 -48.92
N GLY A 40 -3.11 -35.38 -47.90
CA GLY A 40 -4.45 -34.79 -47.81
C GLY A 40 -4.48 -33.26 -47.80
N GLY A 41 -3.34 -32.58 -47.79
CA GLY A 41 -3.28 -31.11 -47.93
C GLY A 41 -3.56 -30.30 -46.66
N GLN A 42 -3.46 -30.88 -45.46
CA GLN A 42 -3.64 -30.17 -44.20
C GLN A 42 -2.29 -29.93 -43.47
N ILE A 43 -2.15 -28.76 -42.83
CA ILE A 43 -0.98 -28.41 -42.00
C ILE A 43 -1.22 -28.94 -40.58
N VAL A 44 -0.36 -29.82 -40.08
CA VAL A 44 -0.41 -30.38 -38.72
C VAL A 44 0.81 -29.92 -37.92
N THR A 45 0.59 -29.19 -36.83
CA THR A 45 1.58 -28.98 -35.76
C THR A 45 1.24 -29.87 -34.58
N THR A 46 2.08 -30.85 -34.27
CA THR A 46 1.98 -31.66 -33.05
C THR A 46 2.89 -31.10 -31.95
N THR A 47 2.33 -30.95 -30.74
CA THR A 47 3.10 -30.93 -29.49
C THR A 47 2.53 -32.03 -28.61
N GLU A 48 3.30 -33.11 -28.44
CA GLU A 48 3.15 -34.01 -27.30
C GLU A 48 3.84 -33.35 -26.09
N ASP A 49 3.10 -33.11 -25.01
CA ASP A 49 3.65 -33.31 -23.67
C ASP A 49 2.52 -33.61 -22.68
N ALA A 50 2.54 -34.83 -22.17
CA ALA A 50 1.60 -35.33 -21.17
C ALA A 50 2.33 -35.47 -19.84
N ALA A 51 2.36 -34.39 -19.03
CA ALA A 51 2.57 -34.45 -17.58
C ALA A 51 2.61 -33.04 -16.96
N THR A 52 1.46 -32.38 -16.82
CA THR A 52 1.14 -31.45 -15.70
C THR A 52 -0.32 -31.06 -15.84
N GLY A 53 -1.11 -31.23 -14.78
CA GLY A 53 -2.51 -30.80 -14.75
C GLY A 53 -2.60 -29.28 -14.61
N GLU A 54 -2.17 -28.53 -15.62
CA GLU A 54 -2.29 -27.08 -15.70
C GLU A 54 -3.37 -26.75 -16.75
N ALA A 55 -4.40 -26.02 -16.33
CA ALA A 55 -5.50 -25.63 -17.21
C ALA A 55 -4.97 -24.65 -18.26
N VAL A 56 -4.88 -25.09 -19.51
CA VAL A 56 -4.65 -24.22 -20.66
C VAL A 56 -5.94 -23.43 -20.89
N LEU A 57 -5.90 -22.12 -20.67
CA LEU A 57 -7.01 -21.21 -20.95
C LEU A 57 -7.26 -21.14 -22.47
N PRO A 58 -8.52 -21.11 -22.94
CA PRO A 58 -8.82 -21.00 -24.37
C PRO A 58 -8.43 -19.62 -24.92
N ASP A 59 -7.98 -19.60 -26.18
CA ASP A 59 -7.57 -18.41 -26.95
C ASP A 59 -8.80 -17.55 -27.34
N PRO A 60 -8.94 -16.30 -26.84
CA PRO A 60 -10.03 -15.42 -27.24
C PRO A 60 -9.62 -14.60 -28.47
N ALA A 61 -9.59 -15.26 -29.62
CA ALA A 61 -9.22 -14.64 -30.91
C ALA A 61 -10.25 -13.64 -31.48
N THR A 62 -11.17 -13.09 -30.68
CA THR A 62 -12.17 -12.09 -31.13
C THR A 62 -11.97 -10.68 -30.56
N ALA A 63 -10.98 -10.42 -29.70
CA ALA A 63 -10.70 -9.09 -29.13
C ALA A 63 -9.50 -8.37 -29.78
N GLY A 64 -9.36 -8.46 -31.11
CA GLY A 64 -8.15 -8.03 -31.82
C GLY A 64 -8.03 -6.54 -32.18
N THR A 65 -9.10 -5.75 -32.07
CA THR A 65 -9.10 -4.35 -32.55
C THR A 65 -9.59 -3.36 -31.48
N ARG A 66 -8.92 -2.20 -31.40
CA ARG A 66 -9.32 -1.08 -30.54
C ARG A 66 -10.69 -0.56 -31.00
N PRO A 67 -11.71 -0.43 -30.15
CA PRO A 67 -12.91 0.30 -30.52
C PRO A 67 -12.53 1.77 -30.71
N THR A 68 -12.58 2.26 -31.95
CA THR A 68 -12.62 3.70 -32.24
C THR A 68 -14.08 4.10 -32.25
N GLY A 69 -14.43 5.10 -31.45
CA GLY A 69 -15.82 5.36 -31.08
C GLY A 69 -16.72 5.82 -32.22
N ASP A 70 -17.93 5.24 -32.23
CA ASP A 70 -19.17 5.75 -32.83
C ASP A 70 -20.37 4.79 -32.59
N GLY A 71 -20.16 3.51 -32.24
CA GLY A 71 -21.23 2.57 -31.83
C GLY A 71 -21.21 2.18 -30.33
N LEU A 72 -22.30 1.57 -29.82
CA LEU A 72 -22.38 0.92 -28.49
C LEU A 72 -21.48 -0.34 -28.38
N ASP A 73 -20.20 -0.25 -28.74
CA ASP A 73 -19.27 -1.37 -28.58
C ASP A 73 -18.64 -1.33 -27.17
N GLY A 74 -18.89 -2.38 -26.39
CA GLY A 74 -18.88 -2.35 -24.92
C GLY A 74 -17.52 -2.28 -24.21
N GLY A 75 -16.40 -2.23 -24.95
CA GLY A 75 -15.05 -2.29 -24.36
C GLY A 75 -14.82 -3.53 -23.49
N ALA A 76 -13.73 -3.57 -22.73
CA ALA A 76 -13.42 -4.68 -21.83
C ALA A 76 -14.31 -4.66 -20.57
N VAL A 77 -14.62 -5.81 -20.00
CA VAL A 77 -15.44 -5.92 -18.79
C VAL A 77 -14.71 -6.62 -17.67
N MET A 78 -15.08 -6.29 -16.44
CA MET A 78 -14.57 -6.96 -15.24
C MET A 78 -14.75 -8.48 -15.34
N GLY A 79 -13.63 -9.19 -15.23
CA GLY A 79 -13.59 -10.65 -15.36
C GLY A 79 -13.60 -11.14 -16.79
N GLN A 80 -13.11 -10.32 -17.74
CA GLN A 80 -13.08 -10.62 -19.18
C GLN A 80 -12.57 -12.04 -19.45
N TRP A 81 -11.50 -12.46 -18.75
CA TRP A 81 -10.83 -13.74 -18.95
C TRP A 81 -11.43 -14.91 -18.17
N ALA A 82 -12.34 -14.64 -17.25
CA ALA A 82 -13.08 -15.66 -16.50
C ALA A 82 -14.42 -16.01 -17.16
N LYS A 83 -14.94 -15.16 -18.05
CA LYS A 83 -16.24 -15.30 -18.70
C LYS A 83 -16.24 -16.41 -19.75
N SER A 84 -17.38 -17.09 -19.86
CA SER A 84 -17.65 -18.11 -20.87
C SER A 84 -17.89 -17.49 -22.27
N PRO A 85 -17.55 -18.19 -23.37
CA PRO A 85 -17.84 -17.73 -24.73
C PRO A 85 -19.33 -17.45 -24.98
N GLU A 86 -20.22 -18.29 -24.43
CA GLU A 86 -21.68 -18.11 -24.52
C GLU A 86 -22.15 -16.81 -23.86
N HIS A 87 -21.48 -16.39 -22.78
CA HIS A 87 -21.80 -15.14 -22.11
C HIS A 87 -21.47 -13.94 -23.01
N PHE A 88 -20.29 -13.92 -23.64
CA PHE A 88 -19.92 -12.86 -24.58
C PHE A 88 -20.86 -12.78 -25.78
N GLU A 89 -21.21 -13.91 -26.38
CA GLU A 89 -22.10 -13.94 -27.55
C GLU A 89 -23.48 -13.35 -27.21
N ARG A 90 -24.03 -13.67 -26.04
CA ARG A 90 -25.32 -13.13 -25.59
C ARG A 90 -25.24 -11.62 -25.31
N LEU A 91 -24.18 -11.17 -24.65
CA LEU A 91 -23.98 -9.75 -24.36
C LEU A 91 -23.82 -8.93 -25.65
N ALA A 92 -23.09 -9.46 -26.64
CA ALA A 92 -22.96 -8.85 -27.96
C ALA A 92 -24.31 -8.73 -28.66
N LYS A 93 -25.12 -9.80 -28.66
CA LYS A 93 -26.47 -9.79 -29.22
C LYS A 93 -27.40 -8.79 -28.53
N ALA A 94 -27.33 -8.67 -27.20
CA ALA A 94 -28.14 -7.72 -26.44
C ALA A 94 -27.74 -6.27 -26.74
N SER A 95 -26.44 -5.98 -26.77
CA SER A 95 -25.92 -4.62 -27.02
C SER A 95 -26.19 -4.16 -28.46
N ALA A 96 -26.04 -5.05 -29.44
CA ALA A 96 -26.32 -4.75 -30.85
C ALA A 96 -27.80 -4.45 -31.12
N ARG A 97 -28.73 -5.10 -30.42
CA ARG A 97 -30.17 -4.82 -30.54
C ARG A 97 -30.50 -3.40 -30.07
N THR A 98 -29.96 -2.99 -28.92
CA THR A 98 -30.19 -1.63 -28.41
C THR A 98 -29.47 -0.55 -29.23
N ALA A 99 -28.31 -0.85 -29.81
CA ALA A 99 -27.66 0.08 -30.75
C ALA A 99 -28.55 0.39 -31.95
N ALA A 100 -29.17 -0.65 -32.52
CA ALA A 100 -30.11 -0.50 -33.61
C ALA A 100 -31.40 0.24 -33.21
N GLU A 101 -31.86 0.13 -31.96
CA GLU A 101 -33.02 0.87 -31.43
C GLU A 101 -32.71 2.36 -31.14
N LEU A 102 -31.47 2.71 -30.78
CA LEU A 102 -31.04 4.09 -30.56
C LEU A 102 -30.72 4.86 -31.86
N ASP A 103 -30.36 4.15 -32.93
CA ASP A 103 -30.09 4.72 -34.26
C ASP A 103 -31.36 4.99 -35.09
N ASP A 104 -32.54 4.52 -34.66
CA ASP A 104 -33.83 4.63 -35.38
C ASP A 104 -34.72 5.81 -34.92
N GLU A 105 -34.21 6.72 -34.07
CA GLU A 105 -34.90 7.95 -33.67
C GLU A 105 -34.75 9.06 -34.72
N PRO A 106 -35.85 9.58 -35.33
CA PRO A 106 -35.74 10.67 -36.30
C PRO A 106 -35.45 11.99 -35.58
N GLY A 107 -34.27 12.56 -35.87
CA GLY A 107 -33.84 13.83 -35.31
C GLY A 107 -34.83 14.97 -35.56
N THR A 108 -35.28 15.63 -34.49
CA THR A 108 -35.96 16.93 -34.57
C THR A 108 -35.36 17.90 -33.55
N GLY A 109 -35.18 19.13 -34.01
CA GLY A 109 -34.27 20.14 -33.47
C GLY A 109 -34.59 20.67 -32.09
N GLY A 110 -33.57 21.30 -31.51
CA GLY A 110 -33.62 21.88 -30.17
C GLY A 110 -34.69 22.96 -30.00
N PRO A 111 -35.19 23.18 -28.78
CA PRO A 111 -36.17 24.22 -28.55
C PRO A 111 -35.49 25.57 -28.28
N THR A 112 -35.85 26.54 -29.11
CA THR A 112 -35.85 27.96 -28.78
C THR A 112 -36.98 28.24 -27.78
N THR A 113 -36.75 29.20 -26.89
CA THR A 113 -37.73 29.75 -25.94
C THR A 113 -38.97 30.32 -26.65
N PRO A 114 -40.14 30.26 -26.01
CA PRO A 114 -40.83 31.52 -25.71
C PRO A 114 -41.49 31.59 -24.32
N ASP A 115 -41.58 32.82 -23.83
CA ASP A 115 -42.28 33.30 -22.64
C ASP A 115 -43.82 33.25 -22.75
N ASP A 116 -44.44 33.20 -21.56
CA ASP A 116 -45.75 33.74 -21.13
C ASP A 116 -47.03 33.49 -21.97
N ASP A 117 -47.99 32.73 -21.41
CA ASP A 117 -49.24 33.29 -20.87
C ASP A 117 -50.22 32.23 -20.32
N ALA A 118 -50.81 32.59 -19.17
CA ALA A 118 -52.17 32.33 -18.66
C ALA A 118 -52.76 30.89 -18.53
N ALA A 119 -52.96 30.53 -17.26
CA ALA A 119 -54.21 30.11 -16.59
C ALA A 119 -55.08 28.96 -17.18
N GLY A 120 -55.38 27.97 -16.34
CA GLY A 120 -56.57 27.13 -16.54
C GLY A 120 -56.59 25.80 -15.81
N ASP A 121 -56.99 25.85 -14.54
CA ASP A 121 -57.90 24.89 -13.88
C ASP A 121 -57.50 23.44 -13.59
N ALA A 122 -58.15 22.94 -12.54
CA ALA A 122 -57.84 21.74 -11.79
C ALA A 122 -58.65 20.51 -12.21
N ALA A 123 -58.20 19.37 -11.66
CA ALA A 123 -59.01 18.26 -11.12
C ALA A 123 -59.37 17.03 -12.01
N THR A 124 -58.89 15.89 -11.51
CA THR A 124 -59.62 14.64 -11.17
C THR A 124 -59.80 13.45 -12.13
N ALA A 125 -59.72 12.28 -11.48
CA ALA A 125 -60.18 10.90 -11.81
C ALA A 125 -59.34 10.12 -12.85
N ALA A 126 -58.73 8.96 -12.58
CA ALA A 126 -59.06 7.74 -11.82
C ALA A 126 -60.11 6.81 -12.49
N GLU A 127 -59.63 5.59 -12.76
CA GLU A 127 -60.31 4.29 -13.03
C GLU A 127 -61.12 4.11 -14.33
N GLU A 128 -60.76 3.08 -15.12
CA GLU A 128 -61.53 1.82 -15.10
C GLU A 128 -60.77 0.63 -15.70
N ALA A 129 -61.02 -0.54 -15.12
CA ALA A 129 -60.63 -1.87 -15.58
C ALA A 129 -61.79 -2.49 -16.39
N GLY A 130 -61.48 -3.36 -17.35
CA GLY A 130 -62.48 -4.14 -18.08
C GLY A 130 -61.89 -5.47 -18.56
N ALA A 131 -62.58 -6.55 -18.23
CA ALA A 131 -62.14 -7.94 -18.24
C ALA A 131 -62.40 -8.69 -19.56
N ALA A 132 -61.98 -9.96 -19.54
CA ALA A 132 -61.85 -10.97 -20.59
C ALA A 132 -63.14 -11.68 -21.08
N GLU A 133 -63.00 -12.44 -22.17
CA GLU A 133 -63.62 -13.76 -22.52
C GLU A 133 -62.81 -14.29 -23.75
N SER A 134 -62.14 -15.45 -23.83
CA SER A 134 -62.42 -16.90 -23.63
C SER A 134 -63.23 -17.59 -24.73
N ALA A 135 -62.63 -18.56 -25.46
CA ALA A 135 -63.11 -19.96 -25.59
C ALA A 135 -62.34 -20.82 -26.64
N ASP A 136 -61.89 -21.99 -26.18
CA ASP A 136 -61.34 -23.23 -26.79
C ASP A 136 -62.41 -24.04 -27.61
N PRO A 137 -62.23 -25.33 -28.08
CA PRO A 137 -61.11 -26.30 -28.00
C PRO A 137 -60.82 -27.15 -29.28
N ALA A 138 -59.75 -27.97 -29.28
CA ALA A 138 -59.82 -29.46 -29.29
C ALA A 138 -58.56 -30.18 -29.83
N ALA A 139 -58.21 -31.24 -29.10
CA ALA A 139 -57.00 -32.07 -29.11
C ALA A 139 -56.73 -32.99 -30.33
N ALA A 140 -55.44 -33.31 -30.53
CA ALA A 140 -54.94 -34.69 -30.68
C ALA A 140 -53.44 -34.75 -30.29
N ALA A 141 -53.08 -35.80 -29.55
CA ALA A 141 -51.79 -36.02 -28.90
C ALA A 141 -50.78 -36.75 -29.81
N GLU A 142 -49.50 -36.38 -29.72
CA GLU A 142 -48.32 -37.18 -30.09
C GLU A 142 -47.18 -36.79 -29.11
N GLU A 143 -46.46 -37.80 -28.60
CA GLU A 143 -45.55 -37.79 -27.45
C GLU A 143 -44.25 -36.97 -27.64
N PRO A 144 -43.69 -36.32 -26.60
CA PRO A 144 -42.42 -35.61 -26.73
C PRO A 144 -41.24 -36.57 -26.60
N VAL A 145 -40.41 -36.60 -27.64
CA VAL A 145 -39.04 -37.14 -27.55
C VAL A 145 -38.29 -36.45 -26.40
N ALA A 146 -37.75 -37.26 -25.50
CA ALA A 146 -37.01 -36.81 -24.33
C ALA A 146 -35.79 -35.97 -24.74
N ALA A 147 -35.94 -34.65 -24.69
CA ALA A 147 -34.80 -33.75 -24.60
C ALA A 147 -34.17 -33.97 -23.22
N VAL A 148 -33.03 -34.67 -23.20
CA VAL A 148 -32.13 -34.71 -22.06
C VAL A 148 -31.69 -33.29 -21.75
N SER A 149 -32.42 -32.66 -20.83
CA SER A 149 -32.02 -31.42 -20.20
C SER A 149 -30.81 -31.75 -19.34
N SER A 150 -29.63 -31.43 -19.86
CA SER A 150 -28.42 -31.30 -19.07
C SER A 150 -28.70 -30.21 -18.03
N LEU A 151 -29.13 -30.62 -16.84
CA LEU A 151 -29.13 -29.78 -15.66
C LEU A 151 -27.66 -29.52 -15.31
N ALA A 152 -27.10 -28.48 -15.91
CA ALA A 152 -25.88 -27.88 -15.41
C ALA A 152 -26.14 -27.51 -13.95
N THR A 153 -25.47 -28.21 -13.04
CA THR A 153 -25.53 -27.97 -11.60
C THR A 153 -25.11 -26.53 -11.36
N ALA A 154 -26.08 -25.63 -11.13
CA ALA A 154 -25.79 -24.27 -10.71
C ALA A 154 -24.99 -24.36 -9.40
N ALA A 155 -23.71 -24.00 -9.45
CA ALA A 155 -22.87 -23.96 -8.25
C ALA A 155 -23.60 -23.12 -7.20
N SER A 156 -23.88 -23.72 -6.03
CA SER A 156 -24.58 -23.02 -4.95
C SER A 156 -23.82 -21.74 -4.62
N ALA A 157 -24.51 -20.60 -4.63
CA ALA A 157 -23.89 -19.31 -4.36
C ALA A 157 -23.11 -19.37 -3.03
N PRO A 158 -21.84 -18.90 -3.00
CA PRO A 158 -21.06 -18.85 -1.78
C PRO A 158 -21.77 -18.03 -0.69
N ALA A 159 -21.54 -18.39 0.57
CA ALA A 159 -22.15 -17.69 1.70
C ALA A 159 -21.68 -16.22 1.77
N GLY A 160 -22.63 -15.31 1.99
CA GLY A 160 -22.38 -13.88 2.15
C GLY A 160 -23.50 -13.04 1.56
N ILE A 161 -23.25 -11.73 1.43
CA ILE A 161 -24.22 -10.80 0.86
C ILE A 161 -24.05 -10.78 -0.66
N LYS A 162 -25.10 -11.09 -1.41
CA LYS A 162 -25.03 -11.11 -2.88
C LYS A 162 -24.90 -9.70 -3.44
N GLY A 163 -24.20 -9.59 -4.55
CA GLY A 163 -24.11 -8.39 -5.38
C GLY A 163 -23.91 -8.75 -6.84
N THR A 164 -23.74 -7.73 -7.67
CA THR A 164 -23.59 -7.88 -9.11
C THR A 164 -22.66 -6.82 -9.66
N ASP A 165 -22.19 -6.98 -10.89
CA ASP A 165 -21.55 -5.92 -11.63
C ASP A 165 -22.04 -5.86 -13.08
N VAL A 166 -22.11 -4.66 -13.65
CA VAL A 166 -22.68 -4.39 -14.98
C VAL A 166 -21.86 -3.35 -15.75
N SER A 167 -22.08 -3.29 -17.06
CA SER A 167 -21.39 -2.40 -18.00
C SER A 167 -22.31 -2.04 -19.18
N ASN A 168 -21.78 -1.34 -20.19
CA ASN A 168 -22.46 -1.10 -21.47
C ASN A 168 -23.03 -2.38 -22.11
N TRP A 169 -22.45 -3.54 -21.80
CA TRP A 169 -22.90 -4.82 -22.34
C TRP A 169 -24.28 -5.28 -21.81
N GLN A 170 -24.79 -4.62 -20.76
CA GLN A 170 -26.15 -4.81 -20.24
C GLN A 170 -26.96 -3.51 -20.45
N PRO A 171 -27.45 -3.24 -21.67
CA PRO A 171 -28.14 -1.99 -21.98
C PRO A 171 -29.38 -1.76 -21.10
N THR A 172 -30.08 -2.83 -20.74
CA THR A 172 -31.18 -2.82 -19.78
C THR A 172 -30.88 -3.74 -18.60
N VAL A 173 -31.15 -3.29 -17.38
CA VAL A 173 -30.98 -4.09 -16.16
C VAL A 173 -32.27 -4.08 -15.33
N ASN A 174 -32.84 -5.26 -15.07
CA ASN A 174 -34.00 -5.40 -14.19
C ASN A 174 -33.55 -5.38 -12.72
N TRP A 175 -33.32 -4.17 -12.19
CA TRP A 175 -32.84 -3.97 -10.82
C TRP A 175 -33.77 -4.55 -9.75
N SER A 176 -35.09 -4.48 -9.96
CA SER A 176 -36.08 -5.00 -9.02
C SER A 176 -36.00 -6.52 -8.93
N SER A 177 -35.81 -7.21 -10.05
CA SER A 177 -35.59 -8.65 -10.08
C SER A 177 -34.30 -9.03 -9.34
N LEU A 178 -33.18 -8.36 -9.61
CA LEU A 178 -31.91 -8.60 -8.91
C LEU A 178 -32.02 -8.39 -7.39
N TRP A 179 -32.74 -7.35 -6.97
CA TRP A 179 -33.03 -7.11 -5.56
C TRP A 179 -33.85 -8.25 -4.94
N ASN A 180 -34.91 -8.70 -5.61
CA ASN A 180 -35.77 -9.79 -5.15
C ASN A 180 -35.03 -11.13 -5.08
N GLN A 181 -34.02 -11.34 -5.92
CA GLN A 181 -33.14 -12.51 -5.88
C GLN A 181 -32.00 -12.41 -4.84
N GLY A 182 -31.97 -11.30 -4.08
CA GLY A 182 -31.11 -11.12 -2.90
C GLY A 182 -29.89 -10.24 -3.13
N SER A 183 -29.70 -9.64 -4.30
CA SER A 183 -28.60 -8.69 -4.54
C SER A 183 -28.78 -7.43 -3.67
N ARG A 184 -27.72 -6.98 -3.01
CA ARG A 184 -27.71 -5.80 -2.13
C ARG A 184 -26.64 -4.78 -2.49
N PHE A 185 -25.77 -5.10 -3.44
CA PHE A 185 -24.81 -4.14 -3.97
C PHE A 185 -24.55 -4.35 -5.46
N ALA A 186 -24.12 -3.29 -6.13
CA ALA A 186 -23.73 -3.31 -7.53
C ALA A 186 -22.44 -2.51 -7.78
N TYR A 187 -21.58 -2.99 -8.68
CA TYR A 187 -20.58 -2.16 -9.34
C TYR A 187 -20.97 -1.89 -10.79
N VAL A 188 -20.79 -0.66 -11.26
CA VAL A 188 -21.14 -0.27 -12.63
C VAL A 188 -19.88 0.25 -13.32
N LYS A 189 -19.58 -0.23 -14.53
CA LYS A 189 -18.44 0.27 -15.30
C LYS A 189 -18.61 1.77 -15.50
N THR A 190 -17.57 2.54 -15.23
CA THR A 190 -17.56 3.98 -15.50
C THR A 190 -16.71 4.30 -16.71
N SER A 191 -15.55 3.66 -16.80
CA SER A 191 -14.48 4.06 -17.69
C SER A 191 -13.51 2.91 -17.93
N GLU A 192 -12.76 3.04 -19.03
CA GLU A 192 -11.68 2.15 -19.42
C GLU A 192 -10.52 2.98 -19.99
N GLY A 193 -9.30 2.70 -19.52
CA GLY A 193 -8.12 3.48 -19.89
C GLY A 193 -8.27 4.98 -19.59
N ASP A 194 -7.88 5.84 -20.52
CA ASP A 194 -7.99 7.30 -20.37
C ASP A 194 -8.91 7.95 -21.42
N SER A 195 -9.75 7.15 -22.10
CA SER A 195 -10.52 7.61 -23.25
C SER A 195 -11.91 6.99 -23.44
N ILE A 196 -12.22 5.85 -22.81
CA ILE A 196 -13.52 5.17 -22.97
C ILE A 196 -14.38 5.41 -21.72
N THR A 197 -15.64 5.83 -21.92
CA THR A 197 -16.66 5.94 -20.87
C THR A 197 -17.84 5.00 -21.11
N ASN A 198 -18.49 4.57 -20.02
CA ASN A 198 -19.80 3.95 -20.07
C ASN A 198 -20.87 5.04 -20.20
N ARG A 199 -21.51 5.13 -21.38
CA ARG A 199 -22.52 6.17 -21.69
C ARG A 199 -23.81 5.98 -20.90
N ILE A 200 -24.14 4.75 -20.50
CA ILE A 200 -25.33 4.40 -19.72
C ILE A 200 -25.04 4.26 -18.22
N PHE A 201 -23.85 4.65 -17.75
CA PHE A 201 -23.46 4.57 -16.34
C PHE A 201 -24.49 5.26 -15.44
N GLY A 202 -24.95 6.45 -15.82
CA GLY A 202 -25.91 7.22 -15.02
C GLY A 202 -27.20 6.46 -14.77
N GLU A 203 -27.77 5.82 -15.78
CA GLU A 203 -29.01 5.05 -15.69
C GLU A 203 -28.83 3.77 -14.87
N GLN A 204 -27.75 3.03 -15.11
CA GLN A 204 -27.42 1.81 -14.38
C GLN A 204 -27.16 2.11 -12.89
N TYR A 205 -26.34 3.12 -12.60
CA TYR A 205 -26.00 3.51 -11.24
C TYR A 205 -27.22 4.02 -10.46
N ALA A 206 -28.07 4.83 -11.09
CA ALA A 206 -29.31 5.31 -10.49
C ALA A 206 -30.33 4.18 -10.31
N GLY A 207 -30.44 3.26 -11.27
CA GLY A 207 -31.33 2.11 -11.20
C GLY A 207 -31.03 1.18 -10.01
N ALA A 208 -29.76 0.84 -9.79
CA ALA A 208 -29.33 0.10 -8.62
C ALA A 208 -29.68 0.85 -7.30
N GLY A 209 -29.47 2.17 -7.29
CA GLY A 209 -29.80 3.02 -6.16
C GLY A 209 -31.31 3.06 -5.83
N ARG A 210 -32.18 3.12 -6.85
CA ARG A 210 -33.64 3.17 -6.67
C ARG A 210 -34.22 1.97 -5.95
N VAL A 211 -33.66 0.78 -6.17
CA VAL A 211 -34.06 -0.45 -5.46
C VAL A 211 -33.37 -0.64 -4.12
N GLY A 212 -32.47 0.29 -3.72
CA GLY A 212 -31.87 0.34 -2.40
C GLY A 212 -30.47 -0.26 -2.27
N MET A 213 -29.83 -0.67 -3.37
CA MET A 213 -28.49 -1.28 -3.34
C MET A 213 -27.40 -0.28 -2.95
N TYR A 214 -26.36 -0.78 -2.28
CA TYR A 214 -25.07 -0.09 -2.26
C TYR A 214 -24.48 -0.10 -3.67
N ARG A 215 -23.83 0.99 -4.10
CA ARG A 215 -23.37 1.10 -5.48
C ARG A 215 -22.05 1.83 -5.61
N GLY A 216 -21.18 1.34 -6.49
CA GLY A 216 -19.87 1.92 -6.80
C GLY A 216 -19.59 1.91 -8.30
N GLY A 217 -18.69 2.79 -8.73
CA GLY A 217 -18.14 2.74 -10.08
C GLY A 217 -16.91 1.84 -10.15
N TYR A 218 -16.66 1.17 -11.27
CA TYR A 218 -15.37 0.53 -11.54
C TYR A 218 -14.69 1.08 -12.79
N HIS A 219 -13.37 0.94 -12.83
CA HIS A 219 -12.48 1.43 -13.87
C HIS A 219 -11.63 0.29 -14.43
N PHE A 220 -11.82 -0.08 -15.69
CA PHE A 220 -10.99 -1.07 -16.36
C PHE A 220 -9.64 -0.44 -16.75
N ALA A 221 -8.57 -0.87 -16.09
CA ALA A 221 -7.25 -0.31 -16.25
C ALA A 221 -6.64 -0.71 -17.60
N ILE A 222 -6.01 0.27 -18.27
CA ILE A 222 -5.15 0.02 -19.44
C ILE A 222 -3.77 0.62 -19.17
N PRO A 223 -2.89 -0.04 -18.39
CA PRO A 223 -1.56 0.49 -18.11
C PRO A 223 -0.74 0.66 -19.40
N THR A 224 -0.30 1.87 -19.68
CA THR A 224 0.62 2.15 -20.80
C THR A 224 1.69 3.15 -20.36
N ARG A 225 2.75 3.31 -21.16
CA ARG A 225 3.82 4.27 -20.87
C ARG A 225 3.34 5.73 -20.92
N ASP A 226 2.31 6.01 -21.73
CA ASP A 226 1.75 7.35 -21.94
C ASP A 226 0.47 7.64 -21.13
N SER A 227 -0.05 6.62 -20.44
CA SER A 227 -1.19 6.73 -19.52
C SER A 227 -0.82 6.22 -18.13
N SER A 228 -0.37 7.15 -17.28
CA SER A 228 -0.06 6.91 -15.87
C SER A 228 -1.29 6.50 -15.06
N GLY A 229 -1.05 5.86 -13.91
CA GLY A 229 -2.12 5.48 -12.99
C GLY A 229 -2.89 6.70 -12.49
N ALA A 230 -2.20 7.81 -12.21
CA ALA A 230 -2.82 9.06 -11.83
C ALA A 230 -3.74 9.63 -12.93
N LYS A 231 -3.34 9.54 -14.21
CA LYS A 231 -4.16 10.00 -15.34
C LYS A 231 -5.47 9.21 -15.43
N GLN A 232 -5.40 7.88 -15.29
CA GLN A 232 -6.59 7.03 -15.29
C GLN A 232 -7.43 7.20 -14.04
N ALA A 233 -6.84 7.42 -12.87
CA ALA A 233 -7.59 7.75 -11.65
C ALA A 233 -8.37 9.07 -11.80
N ASP A 234 -7.77 10.08 -12.44
CA ASP A 234 -8.46 11.34 -12.72
C ASP A 234 -9.61 11.16 -13.71
N TYR A 235 -9.37 10.41 -14.78
CA TYR A 235 -10.41 10.09 -15.77
C TYR A 235 -11.56 9.32 -15.11
N PHE A 236 -11.25 8.31 -14.29
CA PHE A 236 -12.21 7.52 -13.54
C PHE A 236 -13.09 8.40 -12.63
N VAL A 237 -12.46 9.21 -11.76
CA VAL A 237 -13.21 10.05 -10.81
C VAL A 237 -14.08 11.08 -11.55
N ASN A 238 -13.60 11.64 -12.66
CA ASN A 238 -14.35 12.62 -13.45
C ASN A 238 -15.56 12.03 -14.18
N ASN A 239 -15.60 10.70 -14.36
CA ASN A 239 -16.64 10.00 -15.13
C ASN A 239 -17.47 9.03 -14.26
N GLY A 240 -17.67 9.35 -12.98
CA GLY A 240 -18.57 8.59 -12.08
C GLY A 240 -17.88 7.69 -11.05
N GLY A 241 -16.55 7.64 -11.05
CA GLY A 241 -15.75 6.88 -10.08
C GLY A 241 -15.59 7.50 -8.69
N GLY A 242 -16.22 8.65 -8.44
CA GLY A 242 -16.12 9.38 -7.18
C GLY A 242 -16.63 8.57 -5.98
N TRP A 243 -16.22 9.00 -4.78
CA TRP A 243 -16.71 8.44 -3.52
C TRP A 243 -17.10 9.55 -2.55
N SER A 244 -18.19 9.33 -1.83
CA SER A 244 -18.60 10.18 -0.70
C SER A 244 -19.04 9.30 0.47
N ALA A 245 -18.96 9.83 1.69
CA ALA A 245 -19.37 9.12 2.90
C ALA A 245 -20.90 9.19 3.14
N ASP A 246 -21.69 9.03 2.08
CA ASP A 246 -23.17 9.12 2.10
C ASP A 246 -23.86 7.87 2.69
N GLY A 247 -23.10 6.85 3.03
CA GLY A 247 -23.62 5.59 3.55
C GLY A 247 -24.22 4.67 2.49
N LYS A 248 -24.05 4.97 1.19
CA LYS A 248 -24.56 4.18 0.06
C LYS A 248 -23.51 3.93 -1.03
N THR A 249 -22.50 4.79 -1.12
CA THR A 249 -21.45 4.75 -2.14
C THR A 249 -20.32 3.81 -1.74
N LEU A 250 -20.13 2.74 -2.50
CA LEU A 250 -18.97 1.86 -2.38
C LEU A 250 -17.71 2.59 -2.88
N PRO A 251 -16.50 2.27 -2.35
CA PRO A 251 -15.27 2.82 -2.90
C PRO A 251 -15.19 2.54 -4.40
N GLY A 252 -14.60 3.47 -5.16
CA GLY A 252 -14.28 3.19 -6.55
C GLY A 252 -13.39 1.95 -6.64
N LEU A 253 -13.63 1.12 -7.65
CA LEU A 253 -12.95 -0.15 -7.85
C LEU A 253 -11.99 -0.04 -9.04
N LEU A 254 -10.70 -0.24 -8.78
CA LEU A 254 -9.69 -0.41 -9.82
C LEU A 254 -9.76 -1.84 -10.33
N ASP A 255 -10.19 -2.03 -11.56
CA ASP A 255 -10.17 -3.32 -12.25
C ASP A 255 -8.85 -3.44 -13.00
N ILE A 256 -7.92 -4.23 -12.44
CA ILE A 256 -6.58 -4.45 -12.98
C ILE A 256 -6.37 -5.95 -13.18
N GLU A 257 -6.52 -6.37 -14.43
CA GLU A 257 -6.45 -7.78 -14.84
C GLU A 257 -5.75 -7.94 -16.20
N ASN A 258 -5.70 -9.18 -16.69
CA ASN A 258 -4.99 -9.57 -17.91
C ASN A 258 -5.36 -8.66 -19.10
N ASN A 259 -4.34 -8.21 -19.84
CA ASN A 259 -4.50 -7.35 -21.01
C ASN A 259 -5.44 -7.99 -22.06
N PRO A 260 -6.63 -7.41 -22.31
CA PRO A 260 -7.58 -7.94 -23.30
C PRO A 260 -7.21 -7.57 -24.74
N TYR A 261 -6.21 -6.70 -24.94
CA TYR A 261 -5.80 -6.20 -26.26
C TYR A 261 -4.31 -6.45 -26.51
N PRO A 262 -3.89 -7.70 -26.73
CA PRO A 262 -2.47 -8.03 -26.90
C PRO A 262 -1.85 -7.40 -28.15
N SER A 263 -2.64 -7.15 -29.19
CA SER A 263 -2.21 -6.46 -30.41
C SER A 263 -1.87 -4.97 -30.20
N LEU A 264 -2.41 -4.35 -29.14
CA LEU A 264 -2.26 -2.92 -28.87
C LEU A 264 -1.32 -2.63 -27.70
N TYR A 265 -1.42 -3.44 -26.64
CA TYR A 265 -0.77 -3.15 -25.36
C TYR A 265 0.21 -4.24 -24.93
N GLY A 266 0.61 -5.14 -25.83
CA GLY A 266 1.67 -6.11 -25.59
C GLY A 266 1.22 -7.36 -24.85
N ASN A 267 2.05 -7.91 -23.97
CA ASN A 267 1.76 -9.18 -23.29
C ASN A 267 0.61 -9.06 -22.27
N GLN A 268 0.30 -10.17 -21.58
CA GLN A 268 -0.73 -10.21 -20.53
C GLN A 268 -0.56 -9.17 -19.41
N CYS A 269 0.67 -8.69 -19.20
CA CYS A 269 1.02 -7.67 -18.21
C CYS A 269 1.22 -6.28 -18.84
N TYR A 270 0.63 -6.02 -20.01
CA TYR A 270 0.71 -4.76 -20.75
C TYR A 270 2.14 -4.34 -21.17
N GLY A 271 3.08 -5.29 -21.21
CA GLY A 271 4.51 -5.02 -21.44
C GLY A 271 5.23 -4.38 -20.24
N PHE A 272 4.63 -4.42 -19.05
CA PHE A 272 5.23 -3.93 -17.80
C PHE A 272 5.97 -5.06 -17.09
N SER A 273 7.08 -4.71 -16.44
CA SER A 273 7.67 -5.54 -15.39
C SER A 273 6.84 -5.47 -14.09
N PRO A 274 7.00 -6.44 -13.17
CA PRO A 274 6.36 -6.41 -11.86
C PRO A 274 6.52 -5.10 -11.09
N ALA A 275 7.74 -4.52 -11.09
CA ALA A 275 8.02 -3.28 -10.38
C ALA A 275 7.29 -2.08 -10.99
N GLU A 276 7.17 -2.04 -12.33
CA GLU A 276 6.48 -0.97 -13.04
C GLU A 276 4.97 -1.06 -12.84
N MET A 277 4.40 -2.28 -12.87
CA MET A 277 2.98 -2.50 -12.59
C MET A 277 2.63 -2.08 -11.16
N VAL A 278 3.46 -2.45 -10.18
CA VAL A 278 3.33 -1.98 -8.79
C VAL A 278 3.43 -0.45 -8.70
N GLY A 279 4.35 0.16 -9.46
CA GLY A 279 4.45 1.62 -9.54
C GLY A 279 3.16 2.26 -10.07
N TRP A 280 2.60 1.72 -11.15
CA TRP A 280 1.39 2.21 -11.80
C TRP A 280 0.15 2.08 -10.89
N ILE A 281 -0.04 0.92 -10.24
CA ILE A 281 -1.14 0.70 -9.29
C ILE A 281 -1.04 1.68 -8.12
N ARG A 282 0.17 1.92 -7.59
CA ARG A 282 0.37 2.89 -6.52
C ARG A 282 0.01 4.31 -6.95
N ASP A 283 0.43 4.71 -8.14
CA ASP A 283 0.13 6.03 -8.70
C ASP A 283 -1.39 6.24 -8.86
N PHE A 284 -2.12 5.23 -9.36
CA PHE A 284 -3.58 5.25 -9.40
C PHE A 284 -4.19 5.38 -8.01
N SER A 285 -3.81 4.51 -7.08
CA SER A 285 -4.38 4.48 -5.72
C SER A 285 -4.12 5.75 -4.93
N ASP A 286 -2.90 6.30 -5.01
CA ASP A 286 -2.52 7.53 -4.34
C ASP A 286 -3.28 8.73 -4.94
N ARG A 287 -3.42 8.79 -6.26
CA ARG A 287 -4.20 9.84 -6.92
C ARG A 287 -5.69 9.74 -6.59
N TYR A 288 -6.27 8.54 -6.65
CA TYR A 288 -7.66 8.31 -6.26
C TYR A 288 -7.90 8.72 -4.80
N LYS A 289 -7.00 8.34 -3.89
CA LYS A 289 -7.03 8.79 -2.49
C LYS A 289 -6.89 10.29 -2.35
N ALA A 290 -6.07 10.96 -3.15
CA ALA A 290 -5.98 12.42 -3.11
C ALA A 290 -7.30 13.08 -3.56
N ARG A 291 -7.98 12.52 -4.57
CA ARG A 291 -9.23 13.06 -5.13
C ARG A 291 -10.45 12.81 -4.26
N THR A 292 -10.56 11.62 -3.69
CA THR A 292 -11.75 11.19 -2.93
C THR A 292 -11.53 11.16 -1.43
N GLY A 293 -10.27 11.25 -1.00
CA GLY A 293 -9.77 11.03 0.35
C GLY A 293 -9.83 9.57 0.81
N ARG A 294 -10.10 8.60 -0.07
CA ARG A 294 -10.27 7.17 0.26
C ARG A 294 -9.48 6.29 -0.73
N LEU A 295 -8.89 5.19 -0.28
CA LEU A 295 -8.26 4.21 -1.18
C LEU A 295 -9.32 3.46 -2.01
N PRO A 296 -9.04 3.15 -3.29
CA PRO A 296 -9.95 2.34 -4.09
C PRO A 296 -9.98 0.89 -3.56
N ALA A 297 -11.01 0.15 -3.92
CA ALA A 297 -10.95 -1.31 -3.92
C ALA A 297 -10.14 -1.78 -5.14
N ILE A 298 -9.59 -3.01 -5.10
CA ILE A 298 -8.86 -3.60 -6.22
C ILE A 298 -9.59 -4.86 -6.66
N TYR A 299 -9.99 -4.90 -7.93
CA TYR A 299 -10.39 -6.09 -8.64
C TYR A 299 -9.20 -6.71 -9.38
N THR A 300 -9.02 -8.02 -9.25
CA THR A 300 -7.98 -8.81 -9.93
C THR A 300 -8.34 -10.30 -9.91
N ASN A 301 -7.54 -11.14 -10.58
CA ASN A 301 -7.45 -12.57 -10.33
C ASN A 301 -6.07 -12.95 -9.71
N TYR A 302 -5.97 -14.18 -9.18
CA TYR A 302 -4.75 -14.65 -8.49
C TYR A 302 -3.51 -14.68 -9.40
N TYR A 303 -3.65 -15.21 -10.61
CA TYR A 303 -2.55 -15.43 -11.53
C TYR A 303 -1.99 -14.11 -12.08
N PHE A 304 -2.86 -13.19 -12.50
CA PHE A 304 -2.46 -11.85 -12.90
C PHE A 304 -1.67 -11.15 -11.79
N TRP A 305 -2.18 -11.16 -10.56
CA TRP A 305 -1.49 -10.49 -9.46
C TRP A 305 -0.12 -11.13 -9.17
N ARG A 306 -0.07 -12.46 -9.12
CA ARG A 306 1.18 -13.21 -8.91
C ARG A 306 2.22 -12.85 -9.97
N ASP A 307 1.84 -12.89 -11.24
CA ASP A 307 2.77 -12.82 -12.36
C ASP A 307 3.10 -11.37 -12.74
N CYS A 308 2.09 -10.51 -12.82
CA CYS A 308 2.25 -9.13 -13.28
C CYS A 308 2.64 -8.14 -12.17
N THR A 309 2.55 -8.51 -10.89
CA THR A 309 3.03 -7.66 -9.76
C THR A 309 4.14 -8.30 -8.93
N GLY A 310 4.55 -9.53 -9.26
CA GLY A 310 5.50 -10.30 -8.44
C GLY A 310 4.90 -10.66 -7.08
N ASN A 311 3.59 -10.90 -7.05
CA ASN A 311 2.80 -11.17 -5.83
C ASN A 311 2.97 -10.10 -4.74
N SER A 312 2.97 -8.82 -5.13
CA SER A 312 3.30 -7.70 -4.25
C SER A 312 2.38 -7.61 -3.02
N THR A 313 2.98 -7.39 -1.84
CA THR A 313 2.27 -7.19 -0.57
C THR A 313 1.96 -5.72 -0.26
N ALA A 314 2.28 -4.83 -1.20
CA ALA A 314 2.20 -3.40 -1.00
C ALA A 314 0.76 -2.89 -0.81
N PHE A 315 -0.25 -3.63 -1.28
CA PHE A 315 -1.61 -3.13 -1.44
C PHE A 315 -2.64 -3.77 -0.52
N ASN A 316 -2.22 -4.60 0.45
CA ASN A 316 -3.15 -5.25 1.38
C ASN A 316 -3.88 -4.30 2.36
N ASP A 317 -3.85 -2.99 2.13
CA ASP A 317 -4.73 -1.98 2.72
C ASP A 317 -5.90 -1.55 1.82
N HIS A 318 -6.03 -2.13 0.63
CA HIS A 318 -7.17 -1.96 -0.27
C HIS A 318 -8.16 -3.12 -0.10
N PRO A 319 -9.48 -2.88 -0.13
CA PRO A 319 -10.47 -3.97 -0.21
C PRO A 319 -10.21 -4.84 -1.45
N LEU A 320 -10.18 -6.16 -1.28
CA LEU A 320 -9.92 -7.10 -2.37
C LEU A 320 -11.23 -7.61 -2.96
N HIS A 321 -11.44 -7.36 -4.24
CA HIS A 321 -12.44 -8.01 -5.08
C HIS A 321 -11.70 -9.03 -5.96
N ILE A 322 -11.94 -10.33 -5.76
CA ILE A 322 -11.19 -11.39 -6.45
C ILE A 322 -12.10 -12.16 -7.41
N ALA A 323 -11.59 -12.47 -8.59
CA ALA A 323 -12.24 -13.35 -9.56
C ALA A 323 -11.79 -14.80 -9.39
N SER A 324 -12.74 -15.73 -9.29
CA SER A 324 -12.47 -17.18 -9.39
C SER A 324 -13.77 -17.93 -9.64
N TYR A 325 -13.93 -18.55 -10.81
CA TYR A 325 -15.18 -19.24 -11.16
C TYR A 325 -15.04 -20.74 -10.92
N GLY A 326 -16.09 -21.35 -10.37
CA GLY A 326 -16.15 -22.80 -10.11
C GLY A 326 -15.39 -23.30 -8.87
N ALA A 327 -14.48 -22.50 -8.28
CA ALA A 327 -13.75 -22.87 -7.07
C ALA A 327 -13.49 -21.65 -6.16
N ALA A 328 -13.23 -21.90 -4.87
CA ALA A 328 -12.89 -20.84 -3.93
C ALA A 328 -11.56 -20.15 -4.32
N PRO A 329 -11.47 -18.82 -4.22
CA PRO A 329 -10.31 -18.07 -4.69
C PRO A 329 -9.10 -18.26 -3.77
N GLN A 330 -7.91 -18.27 -4.36
CA GLN A 330 -6.64 -18.09 -3.66
C GLN A 330 -6.38 -16.59 -3.45
N ASN A 331 -5.96 -16.18 -2.25
CA ASN A 331 -5.71 -14.77 -1.96
C ASN A 331 -4.28 -14.39 -2.37
N PRO A 332 -4.09 -13.38 -3.24
CA PRO A 332 -2.76 -12.92 -3.62
C PRO A 332 -2.20 -11.92 -2.60
N GLY A 333 -0.98 -11.41 -2.82
CA GLY A 333 -0.51 -10.10 -2.36
C GLY A 333 -0.57 -9.80 -0.86
N GLY A 334 -0.48 -10.82 -0.01
CA GLY A 334 -0.53 -10.65 1.45
C GLY A 334 -1.92 -10.29 2.00
N TRP A 335 -2.99 -10.42 1.22
CA TRP A 335 -4.34 -10.50 1.75
C TRP A 335 -4.57 -11.87 2.37
N THR A 336 -5.07 -11.92 3.60
CA THR A 336 -5.42 -13.18 4.27
C THR A 336 -6.80 -13.70 3.87
N THR A 337 -7.63 -12.84 3.28
CA THR A 337 -8.94 -13.14 2.71
C THR A 337 -9.41 -12.02 1.76
N TRP A 338 -10.46 -12.27 0.99
CA TRP A 338 -11.14 -11.33 0.11
C TRP A 338 -12.28 -10.59 0.80
N ASP A 339 -12.60 -9.40 0.30
CA ASP A 339 -13.78 -8.63 0.67
C ASP A 339 -14.97 -9.03 -0.20
N ILE A 340 -14.76 -9.05 -1.52
CA ILE A 340 -15.74 -9.44 -2.53
C ILE A 340 -15.17 -10.57 -3.39
N TRP A 341 -15.99 -11.56 -3.72
CA TRP A 341 -15.65 -12.63 -4.66
C TRP A 341 -16.63 -12.62 -5.82
N GLN A 342 -16.12 -12.42 -7.04
CA GLN A 342 -16.86 -12.67 -8.29
C GLN A 342 -16.74 -14.16 -8.60
N TYR A 343 -17.85 -14.89 -8.47
CA TYR A 343 -17.84 -16.36 -8.43
C TYR A 343 -18.48 -17.01 -9.67
N THR A 344 -19.21 -16.24 -10.47
CA THR A 344 -19.78 -16.69 -11.74
C THR A 344 -20.18 -15.51 -12.62
N ASP A 345 -20.12 -15.70 -13.93
CA ASP A 345 -20.69 -14.84 -14.96
C ASP A 345 -22.16 -15.17 -15.29
N ALA A 346 -22.71 -16.24 -14.72
CA ALA A 346 -24.05 -16.74 -15.02
C ALA A 346 -24.97 -16.68 -13.80
N GLY A 347 -24.84 -15.64 -12.98
CA GLY A 347 -25.63 -15.48 -11.78
C GLY A 347 -26.98 -14.82 -12.03
N PHE A 348 -27.96 -15.10 -11.18
CA PHE A 348 -29.33 -14.60 -11.28
C PHE A 348 -30.07 -15.09 -12.55
N ALA A 349 -31.38 -14.88 -12.61
CA ALA A 349 -32.19 -15.22 -13.78
C ALA A 349 -31.71 -14.50 -15.05
N GLU A 350 -31.10 -13.33 -14.87
CA GLU A 350 -30.57 -12.46 -15.92
C GLU A 350 -29.18 -12.91 -16.45
N ARG A 351 -28.56 -13.94 -15.84
CA ARG A 351 -27.15 -14.36 -16.03
C ARG A 351 -26.19 -13.15 -16.07
N ILE A 352 -26.22 -12.33 -15.04
CA ILE A 352 -25.28 -11.22 -14.85
C ILE A 352 -24.13 -11.71 -13.96
N ASP A 353 -22.96 -11.07 -14.04
CA ASP A 353 -21.87 -11.33 -13.13
C ASP A 353 -22.35 -11.24 -11.67
N ALA A 354 -22.10 -12.31 -10.91
CA ALA A 354 -22.53 -12.43 -9.54
C ALA A 354 -21.34 -12.38 -8.59
N ASN A 355 -21.51 -11.51 -7.61
CA ASN A 355 -20.55 -11.22 -6.57
C ASN A 355 -21.11 -11.64 -5.21
N VAL A 356 -20.22 -11.96 -4.29
CA VAL A 356 -20.56 -12.11 -2.88
C VAL A 356 -19.62 -11.27 -2.02
N TYR A 357 -20.16 -10.50 -1.08
CA TYR A 357 -19.39 -9.85 -0.03
C TYR A 357 -19.30 -10.77 1.17
N ARG A 358 -18.08 -11.01 1.68
CA ARG A 358 -17.80 -12.00 2.73
C ARG A 358 -18.35 -11.60 4.10
N GLY A 359 -18.42 -10.29 4.36
CA GLY A 359 -18.71 -9.74 5.68
C GLY A 359 -20.20 -9.65 6.01
N THR A 360 -20.48 -9.17 7.21
CA THR A 360 -21.83 -8.86 7.70
C THR A 360 -22.39 -7.59 7.05
N ALA A 361 -23.70 -7.37 7.16
CA ALA A 361 -24.34 -6.15 6.66
C ALA A 361 -23.76 -4.86 7.27
N ALA A 362 -23.36 -4.91 8.54
CA ALA A 362 -22.67 -3.81 9.21
C ALA A 362 -21.29 -3.53 8.60
N GLN A 363 -20.54 -4.57 8.23
CA GLN A 363 -19.25 -4.43 7.58
C GLN A 363 -19.39 -3.94 6.13
N LEU A 364 -20.44 -4.33 5.41
CA LEU A 364 -20.76 -3.78 4.08
C LEU A 364 -21.14 -2.29 4.18
N GLY A 365 -21.95 -1.92 5.18
CA GLY A 365 -22.23 -0.51 5.46
C GLY A 365 -20.97 0.28 5.84
N ASP A 366 -20.04 -0.34 6.58
CA ASP A 366 -18.73 0.24 6.88
C ASP A 366 -17.88 0.41 5.62
N LEU A 367 -17.85 -0.61 4.74
CA LEU A 367 -17.19 -0.53 3.44
C LEU A 367 -17.73 0.65 2.65
N ALA A 368 -19.04 0.93 2.64
CA ALA A 368 -19.59 2.09 1.96
C ALA A 368 -19.18 3.42 2.62
N ARG A 369 -19.32 3.57 3.95
CA ARG A 369 -19.22 4.89 4.61
C ARG A 369 -17.84 5.26 5.16
N ASN A 370 -16.99 4.28 5.49
CA ASN A 370 -15.78 4.51 6.26
C ASN A 370 -14.56 4.75 5.35
N ARG A 371 -14.15 6.01 5.26
CA ARG A 371 -12.94 6.47 4.56
C ARG A 371 -11.68 5.63 4.84
N TYR A 372 -11.59 5.04 6.03
CA TYR A 372 -10.46 4.24 6.49
C TYR A 372 -10.85 2.80 6.80
N HIS A 373 -11.85 2.27 6.09
CA HIS A 373 -12.26 0.89 6.19
C HIS A 373 -11.04 -0.04 6.16
N LYS A 374 -10.95 -0.93 7.14
CA LYS A 374 -9.95 -1.99 7.17
C LYS A 374 -10.48 -3.15 6.32
N PRO A 375 -9.82 -3.50 5.20
CA PRO A 375 -10.20 -4.68 4.41
C PRO A 375 -10.28 -5.93 5.27
N LEU A 376 -11.19 -6.85 4.94
CA LEU A 376 -11.42 -8.05 5.74
C LEU A 376 -10.14 -8.90 5.88
N GLY A 377 -9.36 -9.02 4.80
CA GLY A 377 -8.08 -9.72 4.79
C GLY A 377 -6.84 -8.84 4.84
N GLY A 378 -7.01 -7.57 5.14
CA GLY A 378 -5.96 -6.56 4.99
C GLY A 378 -5.58 -5.83 6.26
N ARG A 379 -4.57 -4.96 6.14
CA ARG A 379 -4.18 -3.97 7.15
C ARG A 379 -5.05 -2.72 7.02
N ALA A 380 -5.25 -1.98 8.10
CA ALA A 380 -6.00 -0.73 8.02
C ALA A 380 -5.22 0.32 7.20
N PRO A 381 -5.89 1.14 6.36
CA PRO A 381 -5.26 2.23 5.63
C PRO A 381 -4.53 3.20 6.56
N ALA A 382 -3.42 3.76 6.08
CA ALA A 382 -2.72 4.85 6.77
C ALA A 382 -3.70 6.04 6.98
N GLY A 383 -3.86 6.46 8.23
CA GLY A 383 -4.80 7.53 8.64
C GLY A 383 -6.06 7.09 9.39
N ALA A 384 -6.34 5.78 9.54
CA ALA A 384 -7.54 5.29 10.23
C ALA A 384 -7.69 5.85 11.67
N THR A 385 -8.82 6.51 11.90
CA THR A 385 -9.24 7.01 13.22
C THR A 385 -10.05 5.92 13.93
N THR A 386 -9.61 5.51 15.11
CA THR A 386 -10.41 4.65 16.00
C THR A 386 -10.92 5.51 17.14
N VAL A 387 -12.24 5.57 17.33
CA VAL A 387 -12.84 6.04 18.60
C VAL A 387 -12.53 4.96 19.63
N SER A 388 -11.82 5.30 20.70
CA SER A 388 -11.59 4.37 21.81
C SER A 388 -12.85 4.27 22.68
N PRO A 389 -13.09 3.16 23.41
CA PRO A 389 -14.22 3.04 24.34
C PRO A 389 -14.31 4.16 25.40
N SER A 390 -13.21 4.89 25.64
CA SER A 390 -13.15 6.06 26.52
C SER A 390 -13.73 7.36 25.91
N GLY A 391 -14.31 7.32 24.71
CA GLY A 391 -14.87 8.49 24.02
C GLY A 391 -13.83 9.41 23.36
N TYR A 392 -12.54 9.12 23.51
CA TYR A 392 -11.45 9.87 22.87
C TYR A 392 -11.02 9.23 21.55
N THR A 393 -10.75 10.08 20.57
CA THR A 393 -10.31 9.67 19.24
C THR A 393 -8.79 9.52 19.17
N VAL A 394 -8.32 8.43 18.56
CA VAL A 394 -6.90 8.26 18.22
C VAL A 394 -6.78 8.25 16.70
N LYS A 395 -6.08 9.23 16.12
CA LYS A 395 -6.04 9.50 14.68
C LYS A 395 -4.67 9.92 14.19
N GLY A 396 -4.52 10.07 12.87
CA GLY A 396 -3.34 10.66 12.24
C GLY A 396 -2.03 9.93 12.53
N GLY A 397 -0.93 10.69 12.63
CA GLY A 397 0.40 10.15 12.89
C GLY A 397 0.53 9.49 14.27
N ILE A 398 -0.07 10.08 15.30
CA ILE A 398 -0.10 9.51 16.66
C ILE A 398 -0.85 8.19 16.67
N GLY A 399 -2.06 8.13 16.10
CA GLY A 399 -2.85 6.91 16.08
C GLY A 399 -2.23 5.79 15.26
N SER A 400 -1.59 6.13 14.13
CA SER A 400 -0.86 5.15 13.33
C SER A 400 0.31 4.55 14.12
N LYS A 401 1.13 5.38 14.81
CA LYS A 401 2.23 4.88 15.63
C LYS A 401 1.73 4.11 16.86
N TYR A 402 0.74 4.63 17.57
CA TYR A 402 0.14 3.98 18.73
C TYR A 402 -0.30 2.56 18.42
N ARG A 403 -1.06 2.37 17.32
CA ARG A 403 -1.48 1.04 16.86
C ARG A 403 -0.31 0.14 16.47
N ALA A 404 0.66 0.68 15.73
CA ALA A 404 1.85 -0.08 15.31
C ALA A 404 2.70 -0.57 16.48
N LEU A 405 2.64 0.10 17.63
CA LEU A 405 3.40 -0.24 18.84
C LEU A 405 2.59 -1.04 19.87
N GLY A 406 1.46 -1.63 19.48
CA GLY A 406 0.62 -2.49 20.33
C GLY A 406 -0.59 -1.79 20.95
N GLY A 407 -0.75 -0.48 20.76
CA GLY A 407 -1.97 0.24 21.13
C GLY A 407 -2.34 0.12 22.60
N ALA A 408 -3.61 -0.18 22.88
CA ALA A 408 -4.17 -0.14 24.23
C ALA A 408 -3.54 -1.17 25.18
N SER A 409 -3.10 -2.33 24.67
CA SER A 409 -2.46 -3.35 25.51
C SER A 409 -1.13 -2.85 26.08
N VAL A 410 -0.40 -2.01 25.33
CA VAL A 410 0.92 -1.49 25.72
C VAL A 410 0.82 -0.15 26.45
N PHE A 411 0.02 0.80 25.94
CA PHE A 411 -0.01 2.18 26.45
C PHE A 411 -1.31 2.56 27.17
N GLY A 412 -2.31 1.68 27.18
CA GLY A 412 -3.65 1.96 27.70
C GLY A 412 -4.49 2.77 26.73
N ALA A 413 -5.76 2.99 27.09
CA ALA A 413 -6.68 3.82 26.33
C ALA A 413 -6.23 5.30 26.32
N PRO A 414 -6.56 6.09 25.28
CA PRO A 414 -6.41 7.54 25.32
C PRO A 414 -7.23 8.12 26.48
N VAL A 415 -6.67 9.12 27.16
CA VAL A 415 -7.33 9.86 28.26
C VAL A 415 -7.71 11.29 27.87
N MET A 416 -7.39 11.69 26.65
CA MET A 416 -7.77 12.96 26.03
C MET A 416 -7.74 12.83 24.51
N ASN A 417 -8.42 13.73 23.80
CA ASN A 417 -8.22 13.91 22.36
C ASN A 417 -6.81 14.47 22.10
N GLU A 418 -6.29 14.24 20.89
CA GLU A 418 -5.06 14.89 20.44
C GLU A 418 -5.15 16.42 20.57
N ARG A 419 -4.13 17.04 21.14
CA ARG A 419 -4.04 18.49 21.35
C ARG A 419 -2.82 19.06 20.64
N GLY A 420 -3.05 20.05 19.80
CA GLY A 420 -2.00 20.84 19.16
C GLY A 420 -1.54 22.03 20.00
N GLY A 421 -0.76 22.91 19.36
CA GLY A 421 -0.22 24.13 19.98
C GLY A 421 1.14 23.94 20.65
N LEU A 422 1.82 22.80 20.40
CA LEU A 422 3.22 22.65 20.79
C LEU A 422 4.14 23.39 19.80
N VAL A 423 5.37 23.67 20.22
CA VAL A 423 6.38 24.42 19.44
C VAL A 423 6.56 23.84 18.03
N GLY A 424 6.61 24.71 17.00
CA GLY A 424 6.76 24.25 15.62
C GLY A 424 5.57 23.45 15.07
N GLY A 425 4.37 23.64 15.62
CA GLY A 425 3.12 23.03 15.14
C GLY A 425 2.92 21.58 15.58
N GLY A 426 3.65 21.13 16.60
CA GLY A 426 3.50 19.76 17.09
C GLY A 426 2.20 19.53 17.87
N VAL A 427 1.90 18.25 18.04
CA VAL A 427 0.70 17.75 18.70
C VAL A 427 1.07 16.65 19.69
N TYR A 428 0.24 16.44 20.70
CA TYR A 428 0.41 15.34 21.63
C TYR A 428 -0.91 14.69 22.03
N GLN A 429 -0.82 13.46 22.51
CA GLN A 429 -1.94 12.75 23.11
C GLN A 429 -1.47 11.88 24.28
N ARG A 430 -2.22 11.90 25.38
CA ARG A 430 -1.93 11.15 26.60
C ARG A 430 -2.73 9.86 26.66
N PHE A 431 -2.15 8.83 27.27
CA PHE A 431 -2.71 7.49 27.42
C PHE A 431 -2.61 6.98 28.86
N ALA A 432 -3.51 6.06 29.22
CA ALA A 432 -3.77 5.66 30.61
C ALA A 432 -2.58 5.01 31.33
N LYS A 433 -1.63 4.38 30.62
CA LYS A 433 -0.39 3.85 31.24
C LYS A 433 0.71 4.91 31.35
N ASN A 434 0.32 6.16 31.60
CA ASN A 434 1.19 7.33 31.76
C ASN A 434 2.20 7.54 30.61
N SER A 435 1.77 7.19 29.40
CA SER A 435 2.54 7.43 28.18
C SER A 435 1.93 8.59 27.42
N THR A 436 2.76 9.49 26.91
CA THR A 436 2.31 10.57 26.01
C THR A 436 3.00 10.39 24.66
N PHE A 437 2.22 10.30 23.60
CA PHE A 437 2.74 10.38 22.25
C PHE A 437 2.87 11.84 21.86
N TYR A 438 4.04 12.21 21.36
CA TYR A 438 4.28 13.50 20.74
C TYR A 438 4.52 13.31 19.25
N TRP A 439 3.98 14.19 18.42
CA TRP A 439 4.23 14.24 16.99
C TRP A 439 4.68 15.63 16.57
N SER A 440 5.63 15.64 15.63
CA SER A 440 6.01 16.81 14.84
C SER A 440 6.30 16.36 13.41
N ALA A 441 6.25 17.28 12.44
CA ALA A 441 6.58 16.95 11.06
C ALA A 441 7.99 16.34 10.91
N PRO A 442 9.06 16.84 11.56
CA PRO A 442 10.40 16.28 11.42
C PRO A 442 10.62 14.91 12.09
N THR A 443 9.93 14.60 13.19
CA THR A 443 10.19 13.39 13.98
C THR A 443 9.18 12.27 13.77
N GLY A 444 8.00 12.61 13.24
CA GLY A 444 6.83 11.75 13.34
C GLY A 444 6.38 11.57 14.80
N ALA A 445 5.51 10.58 15.04
CA ALA A 445 4.97 10.31 16.37
C ALA A 445 5.85 9.33 17.16
N TRP A 446 6.15 9.63 18.43
CA TRP A 446 6.86 8.72 19.34
C TRP A 446 6.35 8.85 20.78
N PRO A 447 6.25 7.73 21.53
CA PRO A 447 5.83 7.75 22.93
C PRO A 447 6.95 8.17 23.88
N VAL A 448 6.62 8.87 24.95
CA VAL A 448 7.45 9.06 26.15
C VAL A 448 6.70 8.48 27.34
N ASN A 449 7.36 7.58 28.09
CA ASN A 449 6.80 6.97 29.30
C ASN A 449 7.18 7.79 30.54
N PHE A 450 6.20 8.38 31.22
CA PHE A 450 6.42 9.23 32.38
C PHE A 450 6.46 8.46 33.72
N ASN A 451 6.25 7.14 33.71
CA ASN A 451 6.57 6.30 34.86
C ASN A 451 8.09 6.10 35.03
N GLY A 452 8.84 6.21 33.94
CA GLY A 452 10.30 6.07 33.91
C GLY A 452 11.06 7.35 34.25
N ALA A 453 12.34 7.20 34.58
CA ALA A 453 13.22 8.33 34.84
C ALA A 453 13.46 9.19 33.60
N ILE A 454 13.50 8.58 32.40
CA ILE A 454 13.69 9.30 31.13
C ILE A 454 12.56 10.31 30.89
N GLY A 455 11.30 9.89 31.03
CA GLY A 455 10.15 10.78 30.88
C GLY A 455 10.13 11.91 31.93
N ARG A 456 10.52 11.62 33.18
CA ARG A 456 10.67 12.66 34.21
C ARG A 456 11.77 13.66 33.90
N THR A 457 12.93 13.20 33.40
CA THR A 457 14.01 14.09 32.97
C THR A 457 13.57 14.94 31.78
N PHE A 458 12.82 14.38 30.82
CA PHE A 458 12.24 15.15 29.71
C PHE A 458 11.30 16.25 30.22
N ALA A 459 10.42 15.96 31.17
CA ALA A 459 9.55 16.95 31.81
C ALA A 459 10.35 18.06 32.54
N ALA A 460 11.37 17.67 33.33
CA ALA A 460 12.22 18.60 34.06
C ALA A 460 12.98 19.57 33.12
N HIS A 461 13.25 19.12 31.89
CA HIS A 461 13.86 19.93 30.84
C HIS A 461 12.84 20.62 29.93
N ARG A 462 11.68 20.99 30.47
CA ARG A 462 10.62 21.76 29.77
C ARG A 462 10.06 21.05 28.53
N TYR A 463 10.05 19.72 28.52
CA TYR A 463 9.46 18.91 27.46
C TYR A 463 10.03 19.27 26.08
N GLU A 464 9.17 19.38 25.06
CA GLU A 464 9.54 19.71 23.69
C GLU A 464 10.14 21.11 23.54
N ASN A 465 9.88 22.03 24.47
CA ASN A 465 10.46 23.37 24.42
C ASN A 465 11.95 23.38 24.78
N GLY A 466 12.44 22.40 25.55
CA GLY A 466 13.86 22.32 25.91
C GLY A 466 14.63 21.29 25.09
N LEU A 467 14.17 20.04 25.04
CA LEU A 467 14.89 18.94 24.37
C LEU A 467 14.34 18.61 22.97
N GLY A 468 13.23 19.22 22.59
CA GLY A 468 12.54 18.94 21.33
C GLY A 468 11.69 17.66 21.37
N TYR A 469 11.29 17.19 20.19
CA TYR A 469 10.36 16.07 20.07
C TYR A 469 11.07 14.72 20.18
N PRO A 470 10.47 13.70 20.83
CA PRO A 470 11.01 12.34 20.78
C PRO A 470 11.09 11.86 19.33
N SER A 471 12.20 11.21 18.98
CA SER A 471 12.47 10.66 17.65
C SER A 471 12.74 9.16 17.65
N SER A 472 12.53 8.50 18.80
CA SER A 472 12.65 7.05 18.97
C SER A 472 11.72 6.57 20.08
N GLN A 473 11.49 5.26 20.16
CA GLN A 473 11.06 4.63 21.42
C GLN A 473 12.19 4.68 22.45
N GLU A 474 11.82 4.53 23.71
CA GLU A 474 12.77 4.16 24.77
C GLU A 474 13.33 2.77 24.49
N ARG A 475 14.66 2.64 24.52
CA ARG A 475 15.39 1.40 24.24
C ARG A 475 16.18 1.00 25.48
N GLY A 476 15.82 -0.13 26.06
CA GLY A 476 16.59 -0.78 27.13
C GLY A 476 17.74 -1.65 26.61
N GLY A 477 18.38 -2.36 27.53
CA GLY A 477 19.43 -3.35 27.20
C GLY A 477 20.82 -2.74 27.00
N LEU A 478 21.04 -1.48 27.42
CA LEU A 478 22.39 -0.93 27.48
C LEU A 478 23.21 -1.58 28.60
N VAL A 479 24.53 -1.43 28.53
CA VAL A 479 25.47 -2.00 29.53
C VAL A 479 25.08 -1.59 30.95
N GLY A 480 25.12 -2.54 31.89
CA GLY A 480 24.70 -2.28 33.28
C GLY A 480 23.20 -2.07 33.46
N GLY A 481 22.36 -2.54 32.53
CA GLY A 481 20.90 -2.48 32.63
C GLY A 481 20.30 -1.12 32.29
N GLY A 482 21.02 -0.28 31.55
CA GLY A 482 20.56 1.06 31.20
C GLY A 482 19.57 1.10 30.04
N ALA A 483 19.01 2.29 29.83
CA ALA A 483 18.09 2.61 28.75
C ALA A 483 18.37 4.00 28.18
N TYR A 484 17.87 4.27 26.98
CA TYR A 484 17.92 5.62 26.41
C TYR A 484 16.70 5.94 25.54
N GLN A 485 16.48 7.24 25.34
CA GLN A 485 15.57 7.75 24.31
C GLN A 485 16.17 8.98 23.64
N VAL A 486 15.89 9.15 22.34
CA VAL A 486 16.41 10.26 21.52
C VAL A 486 15.33 11.29 21.27
N PHE A 487 15.71 12.57 21.36
CA PHE A 487 14.89 13.76 21.13
C PHE A 487 15.61 14.71 20.17
N ARG A 488 14.83 15.48 19.39
CA ARG A 488 15.36 16.39 18.37
C ARG A 488 14.75 17.78 18.46
N SER A 489 15.60 18.80 18.50
CA SER A 489 15.24 20.22 18.45
C SER A 489 16.06 20.91 17.36
N GLY A 490 15.44 21.14 16.20
CA GLY A 490 16.16 21.59 15.00
C GLY A 490 17.28 20.60 14.62
N ALA A 491 18.50 21.11 14.47
CA ALA A 491 19.67 20.28 14.22
C ALA A 491 20.19 19.53 15.47
N ASN A 492 19.73 19.87 16.68
CA ASN A 492 20.24 19.30 17.92
C ASN A 492 19.67 17.90 18.15
N VAL A 493 20.55 16.96 18.56
CA VAL A 493 20.17 15.59 18.94
C VAL A 493 20.46 15.41 20.42
N HIS A 494 19.41 15.25 21.21
CA HIS A 494 19.49 15.01 22.64
C HIS A 494 19.20 13.53 22.92
N LYS A 495 20.13 12.81 23.54
CA LYS A 495 19.89 11.46 24.03
C LYS A 495 19.79 11.53 25.55
N ILE A 496 18.61 11.23 26.11
CA ILE A 496 18.47 11.02 27.55
C ILE A 496 18.86 9.58 27.83
N LEU A 497 19.91 9.37 28.61
CA LEU A 497 20.33 8.05 29.07
C LEU A 497 19.99 7.88 30.53
N TRP A 498 19.52 6.69 30.88
CA TRP A 498 19.28 6.25 32.25
C TRP A 498 20.11 5.00 32.56
N SER A 499 20.64 4.93 33.78
CA SER A 499 21.11 3.68 34.38
C SER A 499 20.73 3.63 35.87
N PRO A 500 20.66 2.43 36.48
CA PRO A 500 20.43 2.31 37.93
C PRO A 500 21.43 3.09 38.77
N GLY A 501 22.69 3.18 38.32
CA GLY A 501 23.75 3.82 39.08
C GLY A 501 23.82 5.34 38.94
N THR A 502 23.33 5.90 37.84
CA THR A 502 23.49 7.33 37.54
C THR A 502 22.19 8.12 37.54
N GLY A 503 21.03 7.46 37.41
CA GLY A 503 19.80 8.18 37.07
C GLY A 503 19.79 8.60 35.60
N ALA A 504 18.91 9.55 35.25
CA ALA A 504 18.65 9.93 33.86
C ALA A 504 19.13 11.35 33.54
N TYR A 505 20.06 11.49 32.59
CA TYR A 505 20.61 12.76 32.15
C TYR A 505 20.72 12.85 30.61
N PRO A 506 20.50 14.03 30.00
CA PRO A 506 20.66 14.26 28.58
C PRO A 506 22.13 14.43 28.18
N VAL A 507 22.50 13.89 27.02
CA VAL A 507 23.71 14.25 26.28
C VAL A 507 23.29 14.84 24.96
N LYS A 508 23.80 16.03 24.63
CA LYS A 508 23.63 16.61 23.28
C LYS A 508 24.65 15.93 22.35
N GLU A 509 24.24 14.86 21.67
CA GLU A 509 25.16 13.96 20.95
C GLU A 509 25.98 14.65 19.86
N ASN A 510 25.43 15.70 19.26
CA ASN A 510 26.11 16.49 18.25
C ASN A 510 26.76 17.77 18.79
N SER A 511 26.90 17.92 20.11
CA SER A 511 27.81 18.90 20.71
C SER A 511 29.27 18.42 20.61
N GLY A 512 30.23 19.29 20.91
CA GLY A 512 31.63 18.90 21.01
C GLY A 512 31.83 17.79 22.06
N ILE A 513 31.18 17.95 23.23
CA ILE A 513 31.22 17.00 24.34
C ILE A 513 30.55 15.67 23.96
N GLY A 514 29.32 15.72 23.42
CA GLY A 514 28.63 14.52 22.96
C GLY A 514 29.39 13.76 21.88
N SER A 515 30.04 14.48 20.96
CA SER A 515 30.88 13.88 19.92
C SER A 515 32.13 13.21 20.50
N ALA A 516 32.75 13.80 21.53
CA ALA A 516 33.87 13.17 22.23
C ALA A 516 33.43 11.90 23.00
N TRP A 517 32.28 11.96 23.67
CA TRP A 517 31.68 10.81 24.35
C TRP A 517 31.36 9.67 23.36
N LYS A 518 30.80 10.01 22.20
CA LYS A 518 30.56 9.07 21.09
C LYS A 518 31.86 8.44 20.56
N ARG A 519 32.88 9.25 20.28
CA ARG A 519 34.20 8.74 19.83
C ARG A 519 34.86 7.82 20.85
N ALA A 520 34.61 8.05 22.14
CA ALA A 520 35.13 7.21 23.21
C ALA A 520 34.37 5.89 23.38
N GLY A 521 33.31 5.62 22.60
CA GLY A 521 32.53 4.39 22.69
C GLY A 521 31.28 4.50 23.57
N PHE A 522 30.71 5.70 23.71
CA PHE A 522 29.47 5.96 24.44
C PHE A 522 29.51 5.45 25.90
N GLU A 523 28.45 4.80 26.37
CA GLU A 523 28.33 4.23 27.71
C GLU A 523 29.30 3.08 27.99
N ARG A 524 29.90 2.46 26.96
CA ARG A 524 30.95 1.44 27.12
C ARG A 524 32.34 2.05 27.33
N GLY A 525 32.52 3.30 26.90
CA GLY A 525 33.75 4.06 27.08
C GLY A 525 33.74 4.86 28.38
N LEU A 526 33.38 6.15 28.26
CA LEU A 526 33.35 7.09 29.39
C LEU A 526 32.16 6.84 30.33
N GLY A 527 31.19 6.02 29.93
CA GLY A 527 30.07 5.62 30.77
C GLY A 527 28.84 6.52 30.65
N TYR A 528 27.97 6.45 31.64
CA TYR A 528 26.71 7.19 31.64
C TYR A 528 26.91 8.62 32.15
N PRO A 529 26.16 9.61 31.62
CA PRO A 529 26.18 10.97 32.14
C PRO A 529 25.68 11.01 33.59
N THR A 530 26.28 11.87 34.40
CA THR A 530 25.87 12.13 35.80
C THR A 530 25.45 13.57 36.07
N THR A 531 25.58 14.44 35.07
CA THR A 531 25.11 15.83 35.08
C THR A 531 24.58 16.19 33.70
N ASP A 532 23.83 17.28 33.61
CA ASP A 532 23.63 17.98 32.35
C ASP A 532 24.96 18.59 31.85
N GLU A 533 25.01 18.93 30.55
CA GLU A 533 26.09 19.75 30.01
C GLU A 533 26.01 21.17 30.59
N ARG A 534 27.10 21.64 31.19
CA ARG A 534 27.18 22.94 31.85
C ARG A 534 28.17 23.85 31.14
N GLY A 535 27.68 24.97 30.64
CA GLY A 535 28.52 26.06 30.11
C GLY A 535 29.06 26.98 31.21
N GLY A 536 29.72 28.06 30.81
CA GLY A 536 30.20 29.11 31.72
C GLY A 536 31.60 28.87 32.29
N LEU A 537 32.36 27.92 31.73
CA LEU A 537 33.79 27.83 32.00
C LEU A 537 34.54 28.97 31.30
N VAL A 538 35.80 29.16 31.68
CA VAL A 538 36.69 30.20 31.11
C VAL A 538 36.71 30.12 29.58
N ASP A 539 36.79 31.26 28.90
CA ASP A 539 36.79 31.35 27.43
C ASP A 539 35.55 30.73 26.76
N GLY A 540 34.41 30.75 27.46
CA GLY A 540 33.13 30.24 26.94
C GLY A 540 33.05 28.71 26.85
N GLY A 541 33.92 27.99 27.57
CA GLY A 541 33.92 26.54 27.56
C GLY A 541 32.75 25.91 28.32
N ALA A 542 32.64 24.59 28.17
CA ALA A 542 31.61 23.78 28.79
C ALA A 542 32.18 22.45 29.31
N TYR A 543 31.45 21.78 30.18
CA TYR A 543 31.77 20.42 30.61
C TYR A 543 30.54 19.56 30.86
N GLN A 544 30.74 18.25 30.85
CA GLN A 544 29.76 17.29 31.35
C GLN A 544 30.48 16.14 32.07
N MET A 545 29.84 15.62 33.11
CA MET A 545 30.36 14.50 33.89
C MET A 545 29.81 13.16 33.40
N PHE A 546 30.66 12.15 33.36
CA PHE A 546 30.33 10.78 33.02
C PHE A 546 30.95 9.79 34.02
N ARG A 547 30.34 8.62 34.19
CA ARG A 547 30.84 7.57 35.07
C ARG A 547 30.81 6.19 34.41
N SER A 548 31.98 5.54 34.41
CA SER A 548 32.18 4.16 33.95
C SER A 548 32.81 3.33 35.07
N GLY A 549 32.00 2.47 35.70
CA GLY A 549 32.37 1.78 36.94
C GLY A 549 32.80 2.79 38.02
N ASN A 550 34.02 2.62 38.53
CA ASN A 550 34.62 3.54 39.51
C ASN A 550 35.27 4.77 38.87
N SER A 551 35.39 4.87 37.54
CA SER A 551 36.03 6.00 36.88
C SER A 551 35.05 7.16 36.71
N ILE A 552 35.48 8.36 37.09
CA ILE A 552 34.73 9.60 36.89
C ILE A 552 35.45 10.40 35.81
N HIS A 553 34.73 10.73 34.74
CA HIS A 553 35.27 11.45 33.58
C HIS A 553 34.60 12.81 33.46
N LYS A 554 35.39 13.89 33.53
CA LYS A 554 34.95 15.23 33.15
C LYS A 554 35.35 15.46 31.70
N VAL A 555 34.38 15.55 30.80
CA VAL A 555 34.64 15.91 29.41
C VAL A 555 34.50 17.42 29.32
N LEU A 556 35.58 18.11 28.98
CA LEU A 556 35.59 19.56 28.81
C LEU A 556 35.69 19.90 27.33
N TRP A 557 35.02 20.97 26.92
CA TRP A 557 35.11 21.56 25.59
C TRP A 557 35.48 23.04 25.67
N SER A 558 36.33 23.48 24.77
CA SER A 558 36.53 24.89 24.41
C SER A 558 36.66 25.03 22.89
N ALA A 559 36.46 26.23 22.37
CA ALA A 559 36.65 26.50 20.94
C ALA A 559 38.08 26.18 20.45
N ARG A 560 39.09 26.36 21.32
CA ARG A 560 40.51 26.17 20.96
C ARG A 560 40.99 24.73 21.12
N SER A 561 40.55 24.03 22.17
CA SER A 561 41.03 22.67 22.46
C SER A 561 40.15 21.58 21.86
N GLY A 562 38.92 21.89 21.43
CA GLY A 562 37.92 20.86 21.22
C GLY A 562 37.55 20.17 22.53
N ALA A 563 36.94 18.98 22.44
CA ALA A 563 36.42 18.23 23.58
C ALA A 563 37.29 17.03 23.95
N HIS A 564 37.79 17.00 25.19
CA HIS A 564 38.64 15.93 25.72
C HIS A 564 38.29 15.57 27.17
N PRO A 565 38.40 14.29 27.56
CA PRO A 565 38.13 13.84 28.92
C PRO A 565 39.35 14.01 29.84
N VAL A 566 39.11 14.41 31.09
CA VAL A 566 40.00 14.18 32.24
C VAL A 566 39.37 13.12 33.12
N LYS A 567 40.12 12.08 33.50
CA LYS A 567 39.67 11.13 34.52
C LYS A 567 39.89 11.75 35.89
N GLU A 568 38.86 12.39 36.44
CA GLU A 568 38.95 13.22 37.65
C GLU A 568 39.52 12.49 38.86
N ASN A 569 39.26 11.18 38.97
CA ASN A 569 39.76 10.36 40.07
C ASN A 569 41.03 9.56 39.72
N SER A 570 41.77 9.95 38.67
CA SER A 570 43.14 9.49 38.43
C SER A 570 44.15 10.39 39.14
N ALA A 571 45.42 9.96 39.18
CA ALA A 571 46.51 10.81 39.67
C ALA A 571 46.65 12.09 38.83
N ILE A 572 46.54 11.99 37.50
CA ILE A 572 46.59 13.15 36.59
C ILE A 572 45.41 14.09 36.84
N GLY A 573 44.20 13.57 37.00
CA GLY A 573 43.01 14.38 37.31
C GLY A 573 43.08 15.07 38.67
N ALA A 574 43.67 14.41 39.67
CA ALA A 574 43.91 15.02 40.99
C ALA A 574 44.90 16.19 40.91
N GLU A 575 46.01 16.01 40.18
CA GLU A 575 47.01 17.06 39.94
C GLU A 575 46.43 18.24 39.16
N TRP A 576 45.71 17.98 38.06
CA TRP A 576 45.06 19.04 37.28
C TRP A 576 44.05 19.85 38.11
N ARG A 577 43.31 19.19 39.01
CA ARG A 577 42.39 19.84 39.96
C ARG A 577 43.13 20.66 41.01
N ALA A 578 44.23 20.14 41.57
CA ALA A 578 45.07 20.87 42.52
C ALA A 578 45.67 22.15 41.89
N ALA A 579 45.98 22.11 40.60
CA ALA A 579 46.45 23.26 39.83
C ALA A 579 45.35 24.30 39.51
N GLY A 580 44.09 24.07 39.89
CA GLY A 580 42.97 24.97 39.59
C GLY A 580 42.25 24.68 38.27
N HIS A 581 42.25 23.43 37.82
CA HIS A 581 41.51 22.97 36.64
C HIS A 581 41.88 23.73 35.34
N GLU A 582 40.88 24.13 34.54
CA GLU A 582 41.08 24.84 33.27
C GLU A 582 41.67 26.25 33.47
N ARG A 583 41.58 26.82 34.68
CA ARG A 583 42.27 28.08 35.03
C ARG A 583 43.76 27.87 35.24
N GLY A 584 44.15 26.70 35.75
CA GLY A 584 45.54 26.30 35.99
C GLY A 584 46.26 25.94 34.71
N TYR A 585 46.26 24.64 34.37
CA TYR A 585 46.96 24.07 33.21
C TYR A 585 46.21 24.27 31.88
N GLY A 586 44.97 24.77 31.92
CA GLY A 586 44.13 24.92 30.74
C GLY A 586 43.21 23.72 30.52
N TYR A 587 42.45 23.78 29.42
CA TYR A 587 41.66 22.67 28.91
C TYR A 587 42.54 21.48 28.48
N PRO A 588 42.08 20.23 28.65
CA PRO A 588 42.76 19.06 28.09
C PRO A 588 42.77 19.13 26.55
N VAL A 589 43.90 18.76 25.94
CA VAL A 589 44.04 18.63 24.46
C VAL A 589 44.21 17.18 24.03
N THR A 590 44.43 16.27 24.98
CA THR A 590 44.39 14.82 24.77
C THR A 590 43.51 14.16 25.85
N GLY A 591 43.08 12.92 25.62
CA GLY A 591 42.77 12.04 26.75
C GLY A 591 44.05 11.59 27.44
N GLU A 592 43.94 10.85 28.55
CA GLU A 592 45.08 10.11 29.09
C GLU A 592 45.54 9.05 28.07
N TYR A 593 46.83 9.04 27.74
CA TYR A 593 47.43 8.08 26.81
C TYR A 593 48.67 7.43 27.43
N ARG A 594 48.96 6.19 27.01
CA ARG A 594 50.16 5.47 27.47
C ARG A 594 51.38 5.86 26.65
N TYR A 595 52.52 6.01 27.34
CA TYR A 595 53.83 6.17 26.75
C TYR A 595 54.84 5.32 27.55
N GLY A 596 55.15 4.13 27.05
CA GLY A 596 55.93 3.14 27.81
C GLY A 596 55.25 2.80 29.14
N THR A 597 55.97 2.97 30.25
CA THR A 597 55.47 2.76 31.62
C THR A 597 54.74 3.97 32.21
N GLU A 598 54.56 5.04 31.44
CA GLU A 598 53.85 6.25 31.86
C GLU A 598 52.44 6.32 31.28
N VAL A 599 51.58 7.05 32.00
CA VAL A 599 50.36 7.67 31.47
C VAL A 599 50.61 9.17 31.41
N ARG A 600 50.23 9.80 30.30
CA ARG A 600 50.44 11.23 30.06
C ARG A 600 49.13 11.89 29.63
N GLN A 601 48.99 13.18 29.93
CA GLN A 601 47.93 14.01 29.39
C GLN A 601 48.44 15.43 29.15
N GLN A 602 48.09 15.99 27.99
CA GLN A 602 48.49 17.34 27.60
C GLN A 602 47.34 18.35 27.80
N PHE A 603 47.70 19.59 28.10
CA PHE A 603 46.77 20.69 28.35
C PHE A 603 47.14 21.95 27.55
N SER A 604 46.13 22.78 27.29
CA SER A 604 46.17 23.90 26.35
C SER A 604 47.10 25.06 26.73
N LYS A 605 47.63 25.13 27.96
CA LYS A 605 48.68 26.08 28.35
C LYS A 605 50.10 25.48 28.26
N ASN A 606 50.25 24.48 27.39
CA ASN A 606 51.47 23.71 27.10
C ASN A 606 51.97 22.85 28.26
N PHE A 607 51.13 22.55 29.26
CA PHE A 607 51.53 21.61 30.32
C PHE A 607 51.29 20.16 29.91
N THR A 608 52.22 19.27 30.25
CA THR A 608 52.01 17.82 30.20
C THR A 608 52.14 17.25 31.61
N VAL A 609 51.10 16.55 32.07
CA VAL A 609 51.13 15.84 33.35
C VAL A 609 51.46 14.37 33.09
N HIS A 610 52.44 13.85 33.81
CA HIS A 610 52.97 12.50 33.68
C HIS A 610 52.69 11.70 34.94
N TYR A 611 52.33 10.44 34.79
CA TYR A 611 52.18 9.50 35.89
C TYR A 611 52.90 8.18 35.56
N SER A 612 53.89 7.82 36.37
CA SER A 612 54.58 6.54 36.23
C SER A 612 53.75 5.41 36.83
N THR A 613 53.39 4.43 36.01
CA THR A 613 52.64 3.26 36.49
C THR A 613 53.48 2.30 37.33
N THR A 614 54.82 2.40 37.24
CA THR A 614 55.79 1.62 38.02
C THR A 614 56.07 2.27 39.37
N THR A 615 56.50 3.53 39.39
CA THR A 615 56.93 4.20 40.63
C THR A 615 55.80 4.93 41.35
N LYS A 616 54.61 5.02 40.73
CA LYS A 616 53.44 5.77 41.23
C LYS A 616 53.69 7.26 41.44
N ARG A 617 54.75 7.82 40.83
CA ARG A 617 55.10 9.24 40.91
C ARG A 617 54.37 10.05 39.83
N ILE A 618 54.02 11.29 40.18
CA ILE A 618 53.45 12.30 39.30
C ILE A 618 54.43 13.46 39.13
N TRP A 619 54.53 14.01 37.92
CA TRP A 619 55.29 15.23 37.64
C TRP A 619 54.72 15.97 36.43
N VAL A 620 55.08 17.24 36.29
CA VAL A 620 54.56 18.13 35.23
C VAL A 620 55.72 18.70 34.44
N THR A 621 55.57 18.75 33.12
CA THR A 621 56.49 19.42 32.19
C THR A 621 55.75 20.52 31.43
N ARG A 622 56.47 21.48 30.86
CA ARG A 622 55.93 22.59 30.08
C ARG A 622 56.72 22.81 28.80
#